data_AF-A0AAU3XFU4-F1
#
_entry.id   AF-A0AAU3XFU4-F1
#
_cell.length_a   1.000
_cell.length_b   1.000
_cell.length_c   1.000
_cell.angle_alpha   90.00
_cell.angle_beta   90.00
_cell.angle_gamma   90.00
#
_symmetry.space_group_name_H-M   'P 1'
#
loop_
_entity.id
_entity.type
_entity.pdbx_description
1 polymer ?
#
loop_
_entity_poly.entity_id
_entity_poly.type
_entity_poly.pdbx_seq_one_letter_code
_entity_poly.pdbx_strand_id
1 'polypeptide(L)'
;MMGEEDFGPLLKRLLDRRSLDSAALSRLASVPEPELLSVFHGETPSPSLLRRLAPALGLHSADVFAIAGADIPDDLAPLDATAGRRVPHLTRDAVVLPPEQREALRRLAASLPQVERTRPVPEPRPHQQYPPGPGALLMRMIRNRNLGWTATAHIFLVVTGRYWSAATYGGVGRGRTPLTPDLVADFAALLDVAAADLTALTGVPLPATPTPPNPAVTGVAELIWAVRRLTASQLQQVGDTAEAMRRQLPDRNPA
;
A
#
# COMPACT_ATOMS: atom_id res chain seq x y z
N MET A 1 6.20 7.07 -25.59
CA MET A 1 7.19 7.06 -24.50
C MET A 1 6.71 8.05 -23.45
N MET A 2 6.06 7.60 -22.39
CA MET A 2 5.90 8.44 -21.20
C MET A 2 7.15 8.22 -20.36
N GLY A 3 7.92 9.29 -20.17
CA GLY A 3 9.12 9.29 -19.33
C GLY A 3 8.77 8.99 -17.88
N GLU A 4 9.80 8.78 -17.07
CA GLU A 4 9.68 8.79 -15.62
C GLU A 4 8.94 10.07 -15.21
N GLU A 5 7.74 9.92 -14.63
CA GLU A 5 7.11 11.07 -14.01
C GLU A 5 7.86 11.34 -12.73
N ASP A 6 8.65 12.41 -12.74
CA ASP A 6 9.37 12.89 -11.58
C ASP A 6 8.42 13.11 -10.39
N PHE A 7 8.98 13.02 -9.19
CA PHE A 7 8.22 13.17 -7.95
C PHE A 7 7.50 14.53 -7.86
N GLY A 8 8.13 15.61 -8.35
CA GLY A 8 7.58 16.97 -8.32
C GLY A 8 6.19 17.09 -8.98
N PRO A 9 6.03 16.72 -10.26
CA PRO A 9 4.72 16.67 -10.92
C PRO A 9 3.67 15.82 -10.20
N LEU A 10 4.04 14.64 -9.69
CA LEU A 10 3.13 13.76 -8.93
C LEU A 10 2.66 14.43 -7.62
N LEU A 11 3.60 15.02 -6.88
CA LEU A 11 3.30 15.75 -5.65
C LEU A 11 2.40 16.95 -5.93
N LYS A 12 2.67 17.73 -6.99
CA LYS A 12 1.83 18.86 -7.38
C LYS A 12 0.39 18.44 -7.68
N ARG A 13 0.18 17.36 -8.45
CA ARG A 13 -1.17 16.85 -8.72
C ARG A 13 -1.90 16.40 -7.46
N LEU A 14 -1.18 15.76 -6.53
CA LEU A 14 -1.72 15.35 -5.24
C LEU A 14 -2.15 16.57 -4.40
N LEU A 15 -1.33 17.62 -4.38
CA LEU A 15 -1.60 18.88 -3.69
C LEU A 15 -2.79 19.63 -4.29
N ASP A 16 -2.83 19.77 -5.61
CA ASP A 16 -3.95 20.38 -6.33
C ASP A 16 -5.26 19.64 -6.02
N ARG A 17 -5.23 18.29 -6.01
CA ARG A 17 -6.39 17.47 -5.67
C ARG A 17 -6.90 17.71 -4.25
N ARG A 18 -6.01 18.01 -3.32
CA ARG A 18 -6.32 18.25 -1.90
C ARG A 18 -6.55 19.73 -1.58
N SER A 19 -6.44 20.61 -2.59
CA SER A 19 -6.48 22.06 -2.40
C SER A 19 -5.47 22.54 -1.35
N LEU A 20 -4.29 21.91 -1.33
CA LEU A 20 -3.21 22.19 -0.39
C LEU A 20 -2.08 22.90 -1.14
N ASP A 21 -1.72 24.11 -0.75
CA ASP A 21 -0.60 24.84 -1.36
C ASP A 21 0.78 24.42 -0.80
N SER A 22 1.86 24.85 -1.48
CA SER A 22 3.24 24.54 -1.11
C SER A 22 3.61 25.06 0.29
N ALA A 23 3.14 26.25 0.63
CA ALA A 23 3.41 26.89 1.92
C ALA A 23 2.71 26.13 3.07
N ALA A 24 1.49 25.65 2.85
CA ALA A 24 0.76 24.82 3.78
C ALA A 24 1.42 23.45 3.96
N LEU A 25 1.86 22.81 2.87
CA LEU A 25 2.64 21.58 2.97
C LEU A 25 3.96 21.80 3.74
N SER A 26 4.68 22.89 3.45
CA SER A 26 5.91 23.27 4.15
C SER A 26 5.68 23.37 5.66
N ARG A 27 4.61 24.04 6.09
CA ARG A 27 4.23 24.15 7.51
C ARG A 27 3.87 22.79 8.11
N LEU A 28 3.04 22.00 7.44
CA LEU A 28 2.60 20.68 7.92
C LEU A 28 3.76 19.70 8.05
N ALA A 29 4.69 19.70 7.10
CA ALA A 29 5.86 18.80 7.09
C ALA A 29 7.02 19.35 7.93
N SER A 30 6.94 20.61 8.39
CA SER A 30 8.08 21.33 9.01
C SER A 30 9.34 21.28 8.14
N VAL A 31 9.17 21.56 6.84
CA VAL A 31 10.23 21.57 5.81
C VAL A 31 10.32 22.98 5.23
N PRO A 32 11.52 23.55 5.00
CA PRO A 32 11.66 24.84 4.33
C PRO A 32 10.99 24.86 2.95
N GLU A 33 10.16 25.87 2.68
CA GLU A 33 9.48 26.00 1.38
C GLU A 33 10.45 25.98 0.18
N PRO A 34 11.65 26.58 0.21
CA PRO A 34 12.61 26.47 -0.89
C PRO A 34 12.99 25.03 -1.25
N GLU A 35 13.09 24.14 -0.25
CA GLU A 35 13.40 22.71 -0.47
C GLU A 35 12.25 22.01 -1.23
N LEU A 36 10.99 22.38 -0.94
CA LEU A 36 9.84 21.88 -1.69
C LEU A 36 9.79 22.42 -3.12
N LEU A 37 10.11 23.70 -3.31
CA LEU A 37 10.15 24.32 -4.64
C LEU A 37 11.20 23.63 -5.52
N SER A 38 12.39 23.36 -4.98
CA SER A 38 13.43 22.57 -5.65
C SER A 38 12.91 21.22 -6.15
N VAL A 39 12.14 20.49 -5.33
CA VAL A 39 11.51 19.22 -5.75
C VAL A 39 10.48 19.42 -6.85
N PHE A 40 9.66 20.47 -6.80
CA PHE A 40 8.74 20.80 -7.90
C PHE A 40 9.46 21.14 -9.21
N HIS A 41 10.69 21.63 -9.12
CA HIS A 41 11.56 21.90 -10.26
C HIS A 41 12.41 20.68 -10.69
N GLY A 42 12.18 19.50 -10.11
CA GLY A 42 12.79 18.25 -10.54
C GLY A 42 14.00 17.80 -9.73
N GLU A 43 14.36 18.49 -8.63
CA GLU A 43 15.39 17.96 -7.75
C GLU A 43 14.94 16.66 -7.08
N THR A 44 15.87 15.70 -6.99
CA THR A 44 15.62 14.43 -6.32
C THR A 44 15.46 14.66 -4.81
N PRO A 45 14.31 14.29 -4.22
CA PRO A 45 14.07 14.51 -2.79
C PRO A 45 14.99 13.62 -1.94
N SER A 46 15.49 14.18 -0.84
CA SER A 46 16.29 13.42 0.13
C SER A 46 15.43 12.41 0.91
N PRO A 47 15.99 11.31 1.44
CA PRO A 47 15.24 10.37 2.28
C PRO A 47 14.63 11.01 3.54
N SER A 48 15.30 11.99 4.15
CA SER A 48 14.79 12.73 5.31
C SER A 48 13.59 13.59 4.94
N LEU A 49 13.63 14.24 3.77
CA LEU A 49 12.49 15.00 3.24
C LEU A 49 11.28 14.08 3.02
N LEU A 50 11.45 12.95 2.33
CA LEU A 50 10.36 11.99 2.06
C LEU A 50 9.69 11.50 3.35
N ARG A 51 10.48 11.25 4.41
CA ARG A 51 9.95 10.87 5.73
C ARG A 51 9.12 11.97 6.37
N ARG A 52 9.54 13.23 6.26
CA ARG A 52 8.81 14.39 6.79
C ARG A 52 7.52 14.68 6.02
N LEU A 53 7.50 14.45 4.71
CA LEU A 53 6.31 14.64 3.89
C LEU A 53 5.22 13.60 4.17
N ALA A 54 5.59 12.35 4.48
CA ALA A 54 4.65 11.27 4.69
C ALA A 54 3.50 11.58 5.67
N PRO A 55 3.73 12.00 6.93
CA PRO A 55 2.64 12.35 7.84
C PRO A 55 1.84 13.57 7.35
N ALA A 56 2.47 14.58 6.75
CA ALA A 56 1.79 15.75 6.21
C ALA A 56 0.86 15.38 5.03
N LEU A 57 1.22 14.34 4.28
CA LEU A 57 0.41 13.76 3.21
C LEU A 57 -0.57 12.70 3.71
N GLY A 58 -0.58 12.34 4.98
CA GLY A 58 -1.39 11.22 5.48
C GLY A 58 -1.10 9.90 4.76
N LEU A 59 0.14 9.72 4.29
CA LEU A 59 0.58 8.52 3.59
C LEU A 59 1.61 7.79 4.44
N HIS A 60 1.73 6.49 4.24
CA HIS A 60 2.83 5.74 4.82
C HIS A 60 4.16 6.18 4.22
N SER A 61 5.22 6.28 5.05
CA SER A 61 6.53 6.72 4.57
C SER A 61 7.03 5.90 3.39
N ALA A 62 6.97 4.55 3.46
CA ALA A 62 7.42 3.71 2.35
C ALA A 62 6.69 3.99 1.02
N ASP A 63 5.44 4.47 1.08
CA ASP A 63 4.69 4.81 -0.12
C ASP A 63 5.09 6.13 -0.72
N VAL A 64 5.48 7.11 0.10
CA VAL A 64 6.06 8.35 -0.41
C VAL A 64 7.37 8.06 -1.15
N PHE A 65 8.20 7.12 -0.65
CA PHE A 65 9.37 6.63 -1.39
C PHE A 65 8.95 5.94 -2.71
N ALA A 66 7.92 5.08 -2.69
CA ALA A 66 7.42 4.42 -3.89
C ALA A 66 6.88 5.39 -4.95
N ILE A 67 6.20 6.46 -4.52
CA ILE A 67 5.70 7.55 -5.37
C ILE A 67 6.87 8.35 -5.94
N ALA A 68 7.88 8.65 -5.12
CA ALA A 68 9.08 9.37 -5.55
C ALA A 68 10.04 8.54 -6.43
N GLY A 69 9.76 7.25 -6.64
CA GLY A 69 10.66 6.35 -7.36
C GLY A 69 11.97 6.07 -6.61
N ALA A 70 12.07 6.44 -5.33
CA ALA A 70 13.26 6.30 -4.52
C ALA A 70 13.39 4.90 -3.90
N ASP A 71 14.63 4.48 -3.65
CA ASP A 71 14.92 3.25 -2.91
C ASP A 71 14.37 3.32 -1.49
N ILE A 72 13.75 2.23 -1.06
CA ILE A 72 13.13 2.15 0.26
C ILE A 72 14.21 1.81 1.30
N PRO A 73 14.36 2.63 2.35
CA PRO A 73 15.27 2.34 3.45
C PRO A 73 14.98 1.00 4.14
N ASP A 74 16.04 0.34 4.64
CA ASP A 74 15.97 -0.99 5.27
C ASP A 74 15.00 -1.06 6.46
N ASP A 75 14.76 0.04 7.19
CA ASP A 75 13.82 0.13 8.31
C ASP A 75 12.35 0.27 7.88
N LEU A 76 12.09 0.68 6.63
CA LEU A 76 10.74 0.85 6.08
C LEU A 76 10.30 -0.33 5.21
N ALA A 77 11.26 -1.05 4.61
CA ALA A 77 10.98 -2.16 3.71
C ALA A 77 10.38 -3.37 4.44
N PRO A 78 9.58 -4.22 3.78
CA PRO A 78 9.15 -5.50 4.34
C PRO A 78 10.32 -6.33 4.88
N LEU A 79 10.10 -7.01 6.00
CA LEU A 79 11.18 -7.74 6.68
C LEU A 79 11.48 -9.09 6.00
N ASP A 80 10.46 -9.93 5.88
CA ASP A 80 10.59 -11.32 5.45
C ASP A 80 9.63 -11.63 4.28
N ALA A 81 10.19 -11.85 3.09
CA ALA A 81 9.41 -12.14 1.89
C ALA A 81 8.62 -13.47 1.98
N THR A 82 9.01 -14.40 2.86
CA THR A 82 8.28 -15.65 3.08
C THR A 82 7.02 -15.42 3.93
N ALA A 83 7.04 -14.45 4.84
CA ALA A 83 5.85 -14.00 5.58
C ALA A 83 4.76 -13.52 4.61
N GLY A 84 5.13 -12.78 3.54
CA GLY A 84 4.19 -12.27 2.54
C GLY A 84 3.23 -13.32 1.95
N ARG A 85 3.64 -14.60 1.90
CA ARG A 85 2.83 -15.72 1.41
C ARG A 85 1.66 -16.08 2.33
N ARG A 86 1.72 -15.71 3.61
CA ARG A 86 0.70 -15.99 4.64
C ARG A 86 -0.34 -14.88 4.75
N VAL A 87 -0.05 -13.67 4.26
CA VAL A 87 -0.95 -12.52 4.34
C VAL A 87 -2.34 -12.81 3.74
N PRO A 88 -2.48 -13.52 2.60
CA PRO A 88 -3.81 -13.87 2.09
C PRO A 88 -4.65 -14.75 3.02
N HIS A 89 -4.01 -15.66 3.76
CA HIS A 89 -4.71 -16.52 4.72
C HIS A 89 -5.20 -15.70 5.92
N LEU A 90 -4.29 -14.91 6.53
CA LEU A 90 -4.65 -13.95 7.59
C LEU A 90 -5.78 -13.03 7.15
N THR A 91 -5.72 -12.50 5.93
CA THR A 91 -6.74 -11.59 5.40
C THR A 91 -8.10 -12.27 5.33
N ARG A 92 -8.15 -13.51 4.83
CA ARG A 92 -9.39 -14.31 4.76
C ARG A 92 -10.00 -14.54 6.15
N ASP A 93 -9.18 -14.84 7.15
CA ASP A 93 -9.68 -15.01 8.51
C ASP A 93 -10.14 -13.67 9.09
N ALA A 94 -9.40 -12.58 8.87
CA ALA A 94 -9.69 -11.27 9.41
C ALA A 94 -10.98 -10.64 8.86
N VAL A 95 -11.32 -10.80 7.57
CA VAL A 95 -12.51 -10.16 6.97
C VAL A 95 -13.83 -10.60 7.60
N VAL A 96 -13.89 -11.78 8.19
CA VAL A 96 -15.11 -12.27 8.86
C VAL A 96 -15.18 -11.89 10.35
N LEU A 97 -14.08 -11.40 10.92
CA LEU A 97 -14.05 -10.98 12.34
C LEU A 97 -14.72 -9.62 12.52
N PRO A 98 -15.40 -9.37 13.65
CA PRO A 98 -15.85 -8.04 14.03
C PRO A 98 -14.71 -7.00 14.09
N PRO A 99 -15.00 -5.70 13.93
CA PRO A 99 -13.99 -4.64 13.96
C PRO A 99 -13.09 -4.66 15.21
N GLU A 100 -13.63 -5.00 16.38
CA GLU A 100 -12.90 -5.06 17.65
C GLU A 100 -11.84 -6.16 17.65
N GLN A 101 -12.14 -7.30 17.03
CA GLN A 101 -11.20 -8.41 16.89
C GLN A 101 -10.12 -8.10 15.84
N ARG A 102 -10.48 -7.43 14.74
CA ARG A 102 -9.49 -6.96 13.76
C ARG A 102 -8.52 -5.94 14.38
N GLU A 103 -9.04 -5.02 15.16
CA GLU A 103 -8.24 -4.07 15.95
C GLU A 103 -7.36 -4.81 16.99
N ALA A 104 -7.86 -5.87 17.64
CA ALA A 104 -7.05 -6.70 18.52
C ALA A 104 -5.89 -7.39 17.78
N LEU A 105 -6.10 -7.88 16.56
CA LEU A 105 -5.02 -8.42 15.72
C LEU A 105 -3.99 -7.35 15.35
N ARG A 106 -4.43 -6.12 15.04
CA ARG A 106 -3.51 -4.99 14.79
C ARG A 106 -2.67 -4.65 16.01
N ARG A 107 -3.28 -4.60 17.21
CA ARG A 107 -2.54 -4.41 18.47
C ARG A 107 -1.57 -5.55 18.75
N LEU A 108 -1.96 -6.80 18.51
CA LEU A 108 -1.07 -7.94 18.62
C LEU A 108 0.14 -7.76 17.68
N ALA A 109 -0.09 -7.50 16.40
CA ALA A 109 0.98 -7.27 15.42
C ALA A 109 1.92 -6.13 15.86
N ALA A 110 1.38 -5.03 16.38
CA ALA A 110 2.16 -3.90 16.89
C ALA A 110 2.95 -4.21 18.18
N SER A 111 2.46 -5.13 19.01
CA SER A 111 3.12 -5.54 20.26
C SER A 111 4.28 -6.52 20.06
N LEU A 112 4.36 -7.19 18.91
CA LEU A 112 5.42 -8.14 18.62
C LEU A 112 6.77 -7.41 18.44
N PRO A 113 7.87 -7.94 19.01
CA PRO A 113 9.18 -7.31 18.90
C PRO A 113 9.57 -7.08 17.44
N GLN A 114 9.92 -5.85 17.08
CA GLN A 114 10.41 -5.56 15.74
C GLN A 114 11.85 -6.09 15.62
N VAL A 115 12.08 -6.95 14.63
CA VAL A 115 13.41 -7.50 14.35
C VAL A 115 14.12 -6.56 13.37
N GLU A 116 15.34 -6.18 13.71
CA GLU A 116 16.19 -5.41 12.81
C GLU A 116 16.55 -6.24 11.58
N ARG A 117 16.56 -5.58 10.43
CA ARG A 117 16.95 -6.20 9.18
C ARG A 117 18.46 -6.38 9.16
N THR A 118 18.93 -7.62 9.08
CA THR A 118 20.38 -7.96 9.09
C THR A 118 20.99 -8.13 7.70
N ARG A 119 20.15 -8.10 6.66
CA ARG A 119 20.56 -8.23 5.25
C ARG A 119 19.90 -7.13 4.43
N PRO A 120 20.54 -6.55 3.42
CA PRO A 120 19.92 -5.53 2.58
C PRO A 120 18.57 -5.96 2.00
N VAL A 121 17.70 -5.01 1.67
CA VAL A 121 16.48 -5.30 0.91
C VAL A 121 16.86 -6.07 -0.37
N PRO A 122 16.23 -7.22 -0.66
CA PRO A 122 16.58 -7.98 -1.85
C PRO A 122 16.15 -7.17 -3.07
N GLU A 123 17.00 -7.16 -4.09
CA GLU A 123 16.61 -6.56 -5.36
C GLU A 123 15.34 -7.21 -5.91
N PRO A 124 14.48 -6.43 -6.59
CA PRO A 124 13.28 -6.97 -7.19
C PRO A 124 13.67 -7.94 -8.30
N ARG A 125 13.00 -9.09 -8.37
CA ARG A 125 13.23 -10.05 -9.45
C ARG A 125 13.03 -9.38 -10.80
N PRO A 126 13.69 -9.81 -11.89
CA PRO A 126 13.57 -9.16 -13.20
C PRO A 126 12.13 -8.96 -13.66
N HIS A 127 11.25 -9.91 -13.37
CA HIS A 127 9.84 -9.80 -13.73
C HIS A 127 9.03 -8.78 -12.92
N GLN A 128 9.55 -8.35 -11.76
CA GLN A 128 9.00 -7.34 -10.85
C GLN A 128 9.73 -5.99 -10.96
N GLN A 129 10.70 -5.88 -11.87
CA GLN A 129 11.26 -4.61 -12.30
C GLN A 129 10.33 -4.06 -13.38
N TYR A 130 9.74 -2.90 -13.12
CA TYR A 130 8.73 -2.31 -13.98
C TYR A 130 9.29 -1.04 -14.63
N PRO A 131 8.97 -0.78 -15.91
CA PRO A 131 9.26 0.51 -16.51
C PRO A 131 8.52 1.62 -15.75
N PRO A 132 9.02 2.86 -15.71
CA PRO A 132 8.34 3.97 -15.07
C PRO A 132 6.90 4.15 -15.58
N GLY A 133 5.98 4.46 -14.67
CA GLY A 133 4.57 4.67 -14.98
C GLY A 133 3.62 4.36 -13.82
N PRO A 134 2.30 4.60 -14.00
CA PRO A 134 1.31 4.46 -12.93
C PRO A 134 1.21 3.03 -12.40
N GLY A 135 1.30 2.03 -13.29
CA GLY A 135 1.32 0.63 -12.87
C GLY A 135 2.54 0.28 -12.02
N ALA A 136 3.73 0.79 -12.37
CA ALA A 136 4.95 0.56 -11.60
C ALA A 136 4.87 1.18 -10.20
N LEU A 137 4.32 2.39 -10.09
CA LEU A 137 4.04 3.07 -8.82
C LEU A 137 3.16 2.19 -7.93
N LEU A 138 2.02 1.73 -8.43
CA LEU A 138 1.10 0.88 -7.66
C LEU A 138 1.78 -0.44 -7.25
N MET A 139 2.55 -1.06 -8.13
CA MET A 139 3.23 -2.32 -7.81
C MET A 139 4.40 -2.13 -6.84
N ARG A 140 5.03 -0.95 -6.77
CA ARG A 140 5.98 -0.59 -5.69
C ARG A 140 5.24 -0.48 -4.36
N MET A 141 4.10 0.20 -4.31
CA MET A 141 3.28 0.30 -3.10
C MET A 141 2.77 -1.07 -2.64
N ILE A 142 2.30 -1.94 -3.54
CA ILE A 142 1.90 -3.32 -3.21
C ILE A 142 3.04 -4.10 -2.55
N ARG A 143 4.25 -3.97 -3.08
CA ARG A 143 5.42 -4.61 -2.50
C ARG A 143 5.71 -4.09 -1.09
N ASN A 144 5.44 -2.81 -0.79
CA ASN A 144 5.54 -2.30 0.58
C ASN A 144 4.65 -3.06 1.56
N ARG A 145 3.54 -3.67 1.11
CA ARG A 145 2.66 -4.53 1.91
C ARG A 145 3.19 -5.97 2.06
N ASN A 146 4.41 -6.22 1.62
CA ASN A 146 5.01 -7.56 1.51
C ASN A 146 4.23 -8.50 0.57
N LEU A 147 3.59 -7.94 -0.47
CA LEU A 147 2.75 -8.70 -1.39
C LEU A 147 3.43 -8.89 -2.75
N GLY A 148 3.38 -10.12 -3.27
CA GLY A 148 3.65 -10.43 -4.67
C GLY A 148 2.35 -10.63 -5.46
N TRP A 149 2.44 -10.82 -6.78
CA TRP A 149 1.27 -10.88 -7.69
C TRP A 149 0.18 -11.86 -7.26
N THR A 150 0.57 -13.07 -6.85
CA THR A 150 -0.39 -14.08 -6.38
C THR A 150 -1.09 -13.62 -5.11
N ALA A 151 -0.34 -13.10 -4.13
CA ALA A 151 -0.92 -12.60 -2.89
C ALA A 151 -1.86 -11.41 -3.13
N THR A 152 -1.47 -10.49 -4.03
CA THR A 152 -2.33 -9.39 -4.49
C THR A 152 -3.63 -9.90 -5.09
N ALA A 153 -3.57 -10.88 -6.00
CA ALA A 153 -4.77 -11.46 -6.61
C ALA A 153 -5.75 -12.03 -5.58
N HIS A 154 -5.23 -12.76 -4.59
CA HIS A 154 -6.06 -13.31 -3.51
C HIS A 154 -6.68 -12.21 -2.64
N ILE A 155 -5.91 -11.19 -2.27
CA ILE A 155 -6.41 -10.12 -1.40
C ILE A 155 -7.43 -9.26 -2.13
N PHE A 156 -7.24 -8.95 -3.42
CA PHE A 156 -8.25 -8.26 -4.23
C PHE A 156 -9.57 -9.03 -4.22
N LEU A 157 -9.55 -10.34 -4.50
CA LEU A 157 -10.75 -11.17 -4.43
C LEU A 157 -11.44 -11.08 -3.06
N VAL A 158 -10.68 -11.12 -1.98
CA VAL A 158 -11.22 -11.08 -0.61
C VAL A 158 -11.76 -9.70 -0.23
N VAL A 159 -11.06 -8.62 -0.60
CA VAL A 159 -11.37 -7.25 -0.16
C VAL A 159 -12.43 -6.60 -1.05
N THR A 160 -12.40 -6.87 -2.36
CA THR A 160 -13.27 -6.19 -3.34
C THR A 160 -14.29 -7.12 -3.98
N GLY A 161 -14.17 -8.43 -3.79
CA GLY A 161 -15.01 -9.42 -4.46
C GLY A 161 -14.66 -9.64 -5.94
N ARG A 162 -13.67 -8.92 -6.47
CA ARG A 162 -13.28 -8.99 -7.89
C ARG A 162 -12.05 -9.85 -8.07
N TYR A 163 -12.15 -10.81 -8.98
CA TYR A 163 -11.04 -11.67 -9.34
C TYR A 163 -10.28 -11.13 -10.54
N TRP A 164 -8.97 -10.97 -10.38
CA TRP A 164 -8.03 -10.76 -11.48
C TRP A 164 -6.90 -11.77 -11.37
N SER A 165 -6.43 -12.26 -12.52
CA SER A 165 -5.29 -13.19 -12.53
C SER A 165 -4.03 -12.52 -11.98
N ALA A 166 -3.13 -13.30 -11.38
CA ALA A 166 -1.82 -12.79 -10.94
C ALA A 166 -1.04 -12.10 -12.10
N ALA A 167 -1.16 -12.64 -13.31
CA ALA A 167 -0.51 -12.09 -14.51
C ALA A 167 -1.05 -10.71 -14.89
N THR A 168 -2.32 -10.40 -14.61
CA THR A 168 -2.93 -9.09 -14.83
C THR A 168 -2.17 -8.00 -14.09
N TYR A 169 -1.83 -8.21 -12.81
CA TYR A 169 -1.06 -7.23 -12.03
C TYR A 169 0.37 -7.05 -12.55
N GLY A 170 1.00 -8.14 -13.00
CA GLY A 170 2.29 -8.06 -13.70
C GLY A 170 2.20 -7.28 -15.02
N GLY A 171 1.10 -7.45 -15.76
CA GLY A 171 0.79 -6.72 -16.99
C GLY A 171 0.57 -5.23 -16.73
N VAL A 172 -0.20 -4.88 -15.69
CA VAL A 172 -0.44 -3.50 -15.23
C VAL A 172 0.87 -2.84 -14.83
N GLY A 173 1.68 -3.50 -13.98
CA GLY A 173 2.99 -3.01 -13.58
C GLY A 173 3.88 -2.68 -14.78
N ARG A 174 3.82 -3.49 -15.84
CA ARG A 174 4.61 -3.32 -17.06
C ARG A 174 4.00 -2.39 -18.10
N GLY A 175 2.83 -1.82 -17.85
CA GLY A 175 2.08 -1.03 -18.85
C GLY A 175 1.59 -1.86 -20.05
N ARG A 176 1.58 -3.19 -19.95
CA ARG A 176 1.06 -4.10 -21.00
C ARG A 176 -0.44 -4.35 -20.84
N THR A 177 -0.96 -4.11 -19.65
CA THR A 177 -2.39 -4.15 -19.36
C THR A 177 -2.81 -2.76 -18.91
N PRO A 178 -3.86 -2.17 -19.49
CA PRO A 178 -4.36 -0.87 -19.05
C PRO A 178 -4.73 -0.88 -17.56
N LEU A 179 -4.34 0.19 -16.85
CA LEU A 179 -4.84 0.46 -15.52
C LEU A 179 -6.24 1.07 -15.66
N THR A 180 -7.27 0.30 -15.33
CA THR A 180 -8.67 0.73 -15.45
C THR A 180 -9.13 1.50 -14.21
N PRO A 181 -10.21 2.31 -14.31
CA PRO A 181 -10.83 2.96 -13.15
C PRO A 181 -11.17 2.00 -12.01
N ASP A 182 -11.70 0.83 -12.36
CA ASP A 182 -12.02 -0.24 -11.43
C ASP A 182 -10.79 -0.76 -10.67
N LEU A 183 -9.67 -0.95 -11.38
CA LEU A 183 -8.42 -1.35 -10.75
C LEU A 183 -7.89 -0.26 -9.82
N VAL A 184 -8.00 1.02 -10.16
CA VAL A 184 -7.61 2.12 -9.26
C VAL A 184 -8.40 2.09 -7.97
N ALA A 185 -9.72 1.89 -8.05
CA ALA A 185 -10.58 1.77 -6.87
C ALA A 185 -10.20 0.54 -6.01
N ASP A 186 -9.93 -0.60 -6.64
CA ASP A 186 -9.50 -1.81 -5.95
C ASP A 186 -8.12 -1.63 -5.27
N PHE A 187 -7.18 -0.97 -5.95
CA PHE A 187 -5.88 -0.60 -5.37
C PHE A 187 -6.03 0.35 -4.20
N ALA A 188 -6.92 1.35 -4.28
CA ALA A 188 -7.18 2.28 -3.18
C ALA A 188 -7.60 1.55 -1.91
N ALA A 189 -8.53 0.60 -2.04
CA ALA A 189 -9.03 -0.20 -0.92
C ALA A 189 -7.94 -1.07 -0.28
N LEU A 190 -7.06 -1.70 -1.09
CA LEU A 190 -5.99 -2.54 -0.56
C LEU A 190 -4.85 -1.71 0.04
N LEU A 191 -4.51 -0.58 -0.57
CA LEU A 191 -3.37 0.24 -0.18
C LEU A 191 -3.69 1.16 1.02
N ASP A 192 -4.95 1.29 1.43
CA ASP A 192 -5.38 2.30 2.42
C ASP A 192 -5.00 3.72 1.99
N VAL A 193 -5.25 4.03 0.72
CA VAL A 193 -5.02 5.37 0.15
C VAL A 193 -6.33 5.85 -0.46
N ALA A 194 -6.69 7.11 -0.22
CA ALA A 194 -7.91 7.66 -0.79
C ALA A 194 -7.92 7.49 -2.32
N ALA A 195 -9.00 6.96 -2.88
CA ALA A 195 -9.09 6.66 -4.31
C ALA A 195 -8.85 7.92 -5.17
N ALA A 196 -9.30 9.07 -4.67
CA ALA A 196 -9.03 10.39 -5.23
C ALA A 196 -7.53 10.72 -5.36
N ASP A 197 -6.72 10.37 -4.36
CA ASP A 197 -5.28 10.59 -4.37
C ASP A 197 -4.61 9.64 -5.37
N LEU A 198 -5.04 8.37 -5.42
CA LEU A 198 -4.53 7.45 -6.44
C LEU A 198 -4.89 7.89 -7.85
N THR A 199 -6.07 8.50 -8.09
CA THR A 199 -6.38 9.13 -9.37
C THR A 199 -5.43 10.27 -9.70
N ALA A 200 -5.12 11.14 -8.73
CA ALA A 200 -4.16 12.24 -8.94
C ALA A 200 -2.75 11.72 -9.27
N LEU A 201 -2.32 10.64 -8.61
CA LEU A 201 -1.02 10.01 -8.83
C LEU A 201 -0.95 9.24 -10.15
N THR A 202 -2.02 8.56 -10.54
CA THR A 202 -2.00 7.66 -11.72
C THR A 202 -2.50 8.30 -13.01
N GLY A 203 -3.21 9.43 -12.91
CA GLY A 203 -3.91 10.06 -14.04
C GLY A 203 -5.14 9.29 -14.52
N VAL A 204 -5.52 8.20 -13.85
CA VAL A 204 -6.66 7.36 -14.23
C VAL A 204 -7.88 7.76 -13.40
N PRO A 205 -9.01 8.11 -14.04
CA PRO A 205 -10.21 8.55 -13.33
C PRO A 205 -10.84 7.41 -12.53
N LEU A 206 -11.68 7.76 -11.55
CA LEU A 206 -12.52 6.81 -10.81
C LEU A 206 -13.68 6.28 -11.66
N PRO A 207 -14.24 5.11 -11.33
CA PRO A 207 -15.41 4.59 -12.02
C PRO A 207 -16.58 5.56 -11.90
N ALA A 208 -17.37 5.70 -12.97
CA ALA A 208 -18.54 6.59 -12.99
C ALA A 208 -19.56 6.24 -11.89
N THR A 209 -19.66 4.95 -11.57
CA THR A 209 -20.49 4.44 -10.48
C THR A 209 -19.60 3.74 -9.47
N PRO A 210 -19.21 4.41 -8.37
CA PRO A 210 -18.37 3.79 -7.35
C PRO A 210 -19.12 2.65 -6.66
N THR A 211 -18.47 1.50 -6.53
CA THR A 211 -18.97 0.43 -5.65
C THR A 211 -18.80 0.88 -4.20
N PRO A 212 -19.84 0.86 -3.37
CA PRO A 212 -19.71 1.22 -1.96
C PRO A 212 -18.71 0.28 -1.26
N PRO A 213 -17.85 0.81 -0.38
CA PRO A 213 -16.89 -0.03 0.34
C PRO A 213 -17.62 -1.05 1.20
N ASN A 214 -17.14 -2.29 1.17
CA ASN A 214 -17.69 -3.36 2.00
C ASN A 214 -17.29 -3.12 3.47
N PRO A 215 -18.23 -2.85 4.41
CA PRO A 215 -17.87 -2.62 5.82
C PRO A 215 -17.20 -3.84 6.48
N ALA A 216 -17.39 -5.04 5.92
CA ALA A 216 -16.70 -6.24 6.39
C ALA A 216 -15.18 -6.17 6.20
N VAL A 217 -14.66 -5.30 5.33
CA VAL A 217 -13.21 -5.22 5.02
C VAL A 217 -12.54 -3.99 5.65
N THR A 218 -13.29 -3.16 6.38
CA THR A 218 -12.75 -2.01 7.12
C THR A 218 -11.71 -2.47 8.16
N GLY A 219 -10.52 -1.88 8.14
CA GLY A 219 -9.42 -2.22 9.06
C GLY A 219 -8.46 -3.28 8.52
N VAL A 220 -8.73 -3.87 7.36
CA VAL A 220 -7.94 -4.97 6.79
C VAL A 220 -6.67 -4.46 6.13
N ALA A 221 -6.73 -3.34 5.42
CA ALA A 221 -5.56 -2.75 4.78
C ALA A 221 -4.53 -2.28 5.83
N GLU A 222 -5.00 -1.74 6.95
CA GLU A 222 -4.20 -1.37 8.11
C GLU A 222 -3.57 -2.60 8.78
N LEU A 223 -4.26 -3.74 8.81
CA LEU A 223 -3.71 -5.00 9.31
C LEU A 223 -2.61 -5.52 8.37
N ILE A 224 -2.86 -5.53 7.07
CA ILE A 224 -1.86 -5.89 6.04
C ILE A 224 -0.61 -5.01 6.20
N TRP A 225 -0.82 -3.71 6.40
CA TRP A 225 0.28 -2.78 6.66
C TRP A 225 1.03 -3.12 7.95
N ALA A 226 0.32 -3.36 9.06
CA ALA A 226 0.92 -3.67 10.36
C ALA A 226 1.81 -4.92 10.32
N VAL A 227 1.42 -5.94 9.55
CA VAL A 227 2.15 -7.23 9.52
C VAL A 227 3.33 -7.28 8.54
N ARG A 228 3.50 -6.26 7.67
CA ARG A 228 4.53 -6.28 6.60
C ARG A 228 5.98 -6.43 7.11
N ARG A 229 6.22 -6.01 8.34
CA ARG A 229 7.53 -6.03 9.03
C ARG A 229 7.73 -7.22 9.96
N LEU A 230 6.75 -8.12 10.05
CA LEU A 230 6.87 -9.32 10.87
C LEU A 230 7.71 -10.40 10.16
N THR A 231 8.38 -11.22 10.95
CA THR A 231 8.98 -12.47 10.45
C THR A 231 7.90 -13.50 10.11
N ALA A 232 8.26 -14.57 9.38
CA ALA A 232 7.33 -15.66 9.10
C ALA A 232 6.72 -16.30 10.37
N SER A 233 7.48 -16.42 11.47
CA SER A 233 6.98 -16.98 12.73
C SER A 233 6.05 -16.03 13.48
N GLN A 234 6.36 -14.73 13.49
CA GLN A 234 5.48 -13.71 14.07
C GLN A 234 4.16 -13.60 13.31
N LEU A 235 4.21 -13.61 11.98
CA LEU A 235 3.00 -13.60 11.17
C LEU A 235 2.20 -14.90 11.33
N GLN A 236 2.86 -16.05 11.54
CA GLN A 236 2.16 -17.29 11.91
C GLN A 236 1.37 -17.11 13.20
N GLN A 237 1.98 -16.54 14.25
CA GLN A 237 1.30 -16.28 15.52
C GLN A 237 0.07 -15.38 15.37
N VAL A 238 0.16 -14.31 14.58
CA VAL A 238 -1.00 -13.44 14.27
C VAL A 238 -2.08 -14.21 13.50
N GLY A 239 -1.67 -15.04 12.54
CA GLY A 239 -2.57 -15.91 11.77
C GLY A 239 -3.30 -16.93 12.64
N ASP A 240 -2.60 -17.64 13.51
CA ASP A 240 -3.18 -18.62 14.44
C ASP A 240 -4.19 -17.95 15.38
N THR A 241 -3.89 -16.72 15.82
CA THR A 241 -4.81 -15.93 16.64
C THR A 241 -6.08 -15.55 15.87
N ALA A 242 -5.93 -15.11 14.62
CA ALA A 242 -7.07 -14.77 13.76
C ALA A 242 -7.96 -15.99 13.49
N GLU A 243 -7.34 -17.15 13.23
CA GLU A 243 -8.06 -18.41 13.04
C GLU A 243 -8.80 -18.84 14.32
N ALA A 244 -8.15 -18.73 15.48
CA ALA A 244 -8.78 -19.05 16.76
C ALA A 244 -10.00 -18.14 17.05
N MET A 245 -9.88 -16.83 16.81
CA MET A 245 -11.00 -15.89 16.91
C MET A 245 -12.13 -16.26 15.95
N ARG A 246 -11.81 -16.62 14.70
CA ARG A 246 -12.81 -17.03 13.70
C ARG A 246 -13.58 -18.27 14.14
N ARG A 247 -12.90 -19.28 14.68
CA ARG A 247 -13.52 -20.53 15.16
C ARG A 247 -14.45 -20.32 16.36
N GLN A 248 -14.30 -19.21 17.09
CA GLN A 248 -15.17 -18.85 18.22
C GLN A 248 -16.39 -18.04 17.80
N LEU A 249 -16.47 -17.58 16.54
CA LEU A 249 -17.68 -16.92 16.06
C LEU A 249 -18.82 -17.94 16.03
N PRO A 250 -20.02 -17.58 16.55
CA PRO A 250 -21.19 -18.44 16.43
C PRO A 250 -21.46 -18.70 14.95
N ASP A 251 -21.85 -19.94 14.61
CA ASP A 251 -22.32 -20.27 13.26
C ASP A 251 -23.41 -19.28 12.89
N ARG A 252 -23.10 -18.41 11.91
CA ARG A 252 -24.12 -17.58 11.29
C ARG A 252 -24.99 -18.52 10.48
N ASN A 253 -26.08 -19.00 11.09
CA ASN A 253 -27.16 -19.64 10.35
C ASN A 253 -27.52 -18.72 9.18
N PRO A 254 -27.44 -19.17 7.92
CA PRO A 254 -27.93 -18.38 6.81
C PRO A 254 -29.45 -18.26 6.97
N ALA A 255 -29.92 -17.02 7.11
CA ALA A 255 -31.31 -16.67 6.85
C ALA A 255 -31.51 -16.47 5.34
#